data_AF-A0A524KAQ7-F1
#
_entry.id   AF-A0A524KAQ7-F1
#
_cell.length_a   1.000
_cell.length_b   1.000
_cell.length_c   1.000
_cell.angle_alpha   90.00
_cell.angle_beta   90.00
_cell.angle_gamma   90.00
#
_symmetry.space_group_name_H-M   'P 1'
#
loop_
_entity.id
_entity.type
_entity.pdbx_description
1 polymer ?
#
loop_
_entity_poly.entity_id
_entity_poly.type
_entity_poly.pdbx_seq_one_letter_code
_entity_poly.pdbx_strand_id
1 'polypeptide(L)'
;MKRYTQRAFFVAVALAIGLTLFFLISPRIRGSSAASAPVRYRSIDASQTGAVKENTVDDRKITSAIKLNPNEILLDLYTFNLDYDEEEEQILIARCSDDTGNRILIVVADYSPGTRHWVRAWEGDTLATKVKTFQVAVYDMVGDHNLNIVCTGMNDANEQTMTVFWKTTPEGGGQGLAFVKVFETAAGAVLVEDAERPDSYKLGQTNAESWPISVWRSDPGSANFLDQIKETWIWSFFDRSFVKTTEERIPGASIAQKMAAAILDGKAETFSAWLEGIWYKESQDPLSKDALFLTFQPRDGSLLFSGQDVVEIYQWENSNPTRFGLYIAARNQSVRNLRRLMDIELAASDMINVRVFQDLRIKADVSGRWDGRYRRMSAEIAKSFRKTPSSAHFSGQNLDGLYIAPDGSRLKLTGS
;
A
#
# COMPACT_ATOMS: atom_id res chain seq x y z
N MET A 1 -74.61 -24.01 30.02
CA MET A 1 -73.25 -23.42 29.99
C MET A 1 -72.41 -23.83 28.76
N LYS A 2 -72.49 -25.06 28.22
CA LYS A 2 -71.67 -25.52 27.07
C LYS A 2 -71.86 -24.79 25.72
N ARG A 3 -73.02 -24.14 25.47
CA ARG A 3 -73.29 -23.43 24.20
C ARG A 3 -72.66 -22.04 24.14
N TYR A 4 -72.41 -21.41 25.28
CA TYR A 4 -71.79 -20.07 25.35
C TYR A 4 -70.27 -20.15 25.14
N THR A 5 -69.63 -21.19 25.66
CA THR A 5 -68.19 -21.43 25.46
C THR A 5 -67.85 -21.76 24.01
N GLN A 6 -68.72 -22.51 23.31
CA GLN A 6 -68.54 -22.78 21.87
C GLN A 6 -68.64 -21.49 21.03
N ARG A 7 -69.61 -20.61 21.32
CA ARG A 7 -69.75 -19.34 20.60
C ARG A 7 -68.57 -18.41 20.85
N ALA A 8 -68.07 -18.34 22.08
CA ALA A 8 -66.87 -17.55 22.40
C ALA A 8 -65.62 -18.06 21.66
N PHE A 9 -65.47 -19.39 21.53
CA PHE A 9 -64.35 -19.99 20.80
C PHE A 9 -64.38 -19.64 19.31
N PHE A 10 -65.55 -19.74 18.65
CA PHE A 10 -65.66 -19.39 17.22
C PHE A 10 -65.41 -17.90 16.96
N VAL A 11 -65.84 -17.01 17.86
CA VAL A 11 -65.55 -15.57 17.76
C VAL A 11 -64.05 -15.28 17.90
N ALA A 12 -63.37 -15.95 18.84
CA ALA A 12 -61.92 -15.79 19.03
C ALA A 12 -61.12 -16.27 17.80
N VAL A 13 -61.52 -17.41 17.21
CA VAL A 13 -60.88 -17.93 15.99
C VAL A 13 -61.12 -16.98 14.80
N ALA A 14 -62.33 -16.44 14.64
CA ALA A 14 -62.62 -15.48 13.58
C ALA A 14 -61.80 -14.18 13.73
N LEU A 15 -61.61 -13.69 14.95
CA LEU A 15 -60.76 -12.53 15.24
C LEU A 15 -59.28 -12.80 14.93
N ALA A 16 -58.77 -13.98 15.29
CA ALA A 16 -57.39 -14.36 15.00
C ALA A 16 -57.12 -14.49 13.49
N ILE A 17 -58.08 -15.03 12.73
CA ILE A 17 -58.00 -15.13 11.25
C ILE A 17 -58.08 -13.73 10.62
N GLY A 18 -58.94 -12.84 11.13
CA GLY A 18 -59.03 -11.46 10.68
C GLY A 18 -57.73 -10.67 10.90
N LEU A 19 -57.10 -10.83 12.08
CA LEU A 19 -55.81 -10.21 12.40
C LEU A 19 -54.67 -10.73 11.53
N THR A 20 -54.60 -12.03 11.30
CA THR A 20 -53.57 -12.63 10.43
C THR A 20 -53.73 -12.21 8.96
N LEU A 21 -54.97 -12.15 8.45
CA LEU A 21 -55.24 -11.62 7.11
C LEU A 21 -54.91 -10.12 7.00
N PHE A 22 -55.22 -9.33 8.04
CA PHE A 22 -54.85 -7.93 8.09
C PHE A 22 -53.32 -7.75 8.02
N PHE A 23 -52.54 -8.47 8.83
CA PHE A 23 -51.07 -8.39 8.79
C PHE A 23 -50.45 -8.94 7.50
N LEU A 24 -51.09 -9.90 6.82
CA LEU A 24 -50.62 -10.44 5.54
C LEU A 24 -50.94 -9.53 4.34
N ILE A 25 -51.99 -8.71 4.42
CA ILE A 25 -52.44 -7.82 3.33
C ILE A 25 -51.92 -6.39 3.53
N SER A 26 -51.66 -5.97 4.77
CA SER A 26 -51.09 -4.66 5.13
C SER A 26 -49.75 -4.29 4.46
N PRO A 27 -48.84 -5.23 4.07
CA PRO A 27 -47.62 -4.87 3.36
C PRO A 27 -47.86 -4.49 1.90
N ARG A 28 -49.07 -4.70 1.35
CA ARG A 28 -49.41 -4.43 -0.05
C ARG A 28 -50.22 -3.15 -0.30
N ILE A 29 -50.66 -2.43 0.74
CA ILE A 29 -51.55 -1.25 0.60
C ILE A 29 -50.87 0.07 1.02
N ARG A 30 -49.61 0.06 1.48
CA ARG A 30 -48.77 1.28 1.48
C ARG A 30 -48.11 1.43 0.12
N GLY A 31 -48.80 2.16 -0.76
CA GLY A 31 -48.34 2.50 -2.10
C GLY A 31 -47.01 3.24 -2.13
N SER A 32 -46.20 2.84 -3.10
CA SER A 32 -45.52 3.72 -4.06
C SER A 32 -44.97 5.05 -3.53
N SER A 33 -43.79 4.99 -2.92
CA SER A 33 -42.75 5.98 -3.21
C SER A 33 -41.76 5.35 -4.17
N ALA A 34 -41.76 5.85 -5.40
CA ALA A 34 -40.72 5.61 -6.38
C ALA A 34 -39.41 6.22 -5.87
N ALA A 35 -38.64 5.43 -5.14
CA ALA A 35 -37.21 5.64 -4.88
C ALA A 35 -36.61 4.28 -4.52
N SER A 36 -36.45 3.44 -5.54
CA SER A 36 -35.82 2.12 -5.40
C SER A 36 -34.84 1.93 -6.53
N ALA A 37 -33.56 2.04 -6.20
CA ALA A 37 -32.64 0.94 -6.43
C ALA A 37 -31.38 1.15 -5.57
N PRO A 38 -31.16 0.33 -4.51
CA PRO A 38 -29.79 0.14 -4.02
C PRO A 38 -28.97 -0.53 -5.12
N VAL A 39 -27.80 0.05 -5.42
CA VAL A 39 -26.85 -0.50 -6.39
C VAL A 39 -26.32 -1.81 -5.82
N ARG A 40 -26.50 -2.90 -6.58
CA ARG A 40 -25.96 -4.22 -6.23
C ARG A 40 -24.43 -4.15 -6.28
N TYR A 41 -23.79 -4.41 -5.14
CA TYR A 41 -22.36 -4.70 -5.08
C TYR A 41 -22.10 -6.09 -5.65
N ARG A 42 -21.05 -6.24 -6.47
CA ARG A 42 -20.49 -7.55 -6.83
C ARG A 42 -19.04 -7.53 -6.41
N SER A 43 -18.77 -7.99 -5.19
CA SER A 43 -17.43 -8.39 -4.80
C SER A 43 -17.01 -9.56 -5.71
N ILE A 44 -15.79 -9.50 -6.23
CA ILE A 44 -15.19 -10.64 -6.92
C ILE A 44 -14.30 -11.33 -5.90
N ASP A 45 -14.76 -12.48 -5.42
CA ASP A 45 -13.91 -13.46 -4.76
C ASP A 45 -12.85 -13.95 -5.76
N ALA A 46 -11.58 -13.79 -5.41
CA ALA A 46 -10.48 -14.40 -6.11
C ALA A 46 -10.39 -15.88 -5.72
N SER A 47 -11.30 -16.68 -6.27
CA SER A 47 -11.23 -18.14 -6.25
C SER A 47 -12.04 -18.70 -7.42
N GLN A 48 -11.42 -18.77 -8.60
CA GLN A 48 -11.49 -19.93 -9.50
C GLN A 48 -10.82 -19.66 -10.86
N THR A 49 -10.08 -20.65 -11.27
CA THR A 49 -9.22 -20.76 -12.45
C THR A 49 -10.03 -20.74 -13.76
N GLY A 50 -9.55 -19.96 -14.74
CA GLY A 50 -9.73 -20.26 -16.17
C GLY A 50 -10.93 -19.64 -16.89
N ALA A 51 -10.70 -18.53 -17.61
CA ALA A 51 -10.97 -18.39 -19.05
C ALA A 51 -10.73 -16.93 -19.48
N VAL A 52 -9.79 -16.73 -20.40
CA VAL A 52 -9.51 -15.43 -21.03
C VAL A 52 -10.73 -14.97 -21.82
N LYS A 53 -11.29 -13.83 -21.43
CA LYS A 53 -12.04 -12.95 -22.32
C LYS A 53 -11.46 -11.56 -22.23
N GLU A 54 -10.82 -11.13 -23.31
CA GLU A 54 -10.61 -9.71 -23.60
C GLU A 54 -11.94 -8.98 -23.55
N ASN A 55 -12.05 -7.96 -22.72
CA ASN A 55 -12.96 -6.84 -22.91
C ASN A 55 -12.44 -5.61 -22.17
N THR A 56 -12.22 -4.57 -22.97
CA THR A 56 -12.55 -3.15 -22.76
C THR A 56 -12.27 -2.49 -21.42
N VAL A 57 -11.56 -1.36 -21.50
CA VAL A 57 -11.40 -0.30 -20.48
C VAL A 57 -12.66 -0.17 -19.62
N ASP A 58 -12.62 -0.73 -18.42
CA ASP A 58 -13.69 -0.58 -17.43
C ASP A 58 -13.39 0.68 -16.62
N ASP A 59 -14.03 1.78 -17.02
CA ASP A 59 -14.12 3.02 -16.27
C ASP A 59 -15.01 2.73 -15.05
N ARG A 60 -14.40 2.11 -14.03
CA ARG A 60 -15.08 1.68 -12.81
C ARG A 60 -15.72 2.91 -12.15
N LYS A 61 -17.04 3.06 -12.28
CA LYS A 61 -17.79 4.05 -11.50
C LYS A 61 -17.65 3.71 -10.02
N ILE A 62 -16.76 4.44 -9.33
CA ILE A 62 -16.66 4.44 -7.87
C ILE A 62 -18.06 4.84 -7.36
N THR A 63 -18.76 3.89 -6.74
CA THR A 63 -20.14 4.12 -6.30
C THR A 63 -20.15 4.21 -4.79
N SER A 64 -20.27 5.44 -4.28
CA SER A 64 -20.40 5.72 -2.84
C SER A 64 -21.77 5.30 -2.31
N ALA A 65 -21.80 4.66 -1.14
CA ALA A 65 -23.04 4.27 -0.46
C ALA A 65 -23.77 5.45 0.19
N ILE A 66 -23.03 6.51 0.56
CA ILE A 66 -23.59 7.77 1.08
C ILE A 66 -23.47 8.90 0.07
N LYS A 67 -24.32 9.91 0.21
CA LYS A 67 -24.23 11.13 -0.59
C LYS A 67 -23.09 12.00 -0.05
N LEU A 68 -22.24 12.48 -0.95
CA LEU A 68 -21.21 13.48 -0.65
C LEU A 68 -21.85 14.83 -0.32
N ASN A 69 -21.19 15.62 0.51
CA ASN A 69 -21.60 17.00 0.73
C ASN A 69 -21.42 17.84 -0.56
N PRO A 70 -22.16 18.94 -0.76
CA PRO A 70 -22.12 19.70 -2.01
C PRO A 70 -20.75 20.26 -2.39
N ASN A 71 -19.86 20.46 -1.41
CA ASN A 71 -18.49 20.93 -1.58
C ASN A 71 -17.46 19.80 -1.70
N GLU A 72 -17.86 18.54 -1.56
CA GLU A 72 -16.96 17.38 -1.57
C GLU A 72 -16.83 16.76 -2.97
N ILE A 73 -15.59 16.47 -3.35
CA ILE A 73 -15.25 15.71 -4.55
C ILE A 73 -14.68 14.37 -4.11
N LEU A 74 -15.32 13.27 -4.49
CA LEU A 74 -14.82 11.91 -4.25
C LEU A 74 -13.62 11.63 -5.16
N LEU A 75 -12.54 11.19 -4.54
CA LEU A 75 -11.25 10.91 -5.17
C LEU A 75 -11.00 9.40 -5.29
N ASP A 76 -11.29 8.65 -4.22
CA ASP A 76 -11.13 7.20 -4.14
C ASP A 76 -12.07 6.62 -3.07
N LEU A 77 -12.20 5.30 -3.03
CA LEU A 77 -13.05 4.61 -2.06
C LEU A 77 -12.42 3.28 -1.65
N TYR A 78 -12.43 3.02 -0.36
CA TYR A 78 -11.98 1.78 0.25
C TYR A 78 -13.13 1.11 0.99
N THR A 79 -13.08 -0.20 1.10
CA THR A 79 -14.06 -0.99 1.84
C THR A 79 -13.31 -1.86 2.84
N PHE A 80 -13.68 -1.75 4.12
CA PHE A 80 -13.05 -2.46 5.23
C PHE A 80 -14.11 -2.78 6.27
N ASN A 81 -14.01 -3.93 6.91
CA ASN A 81 -14.75 -4.22 8.12
C ASN A 81 -14.04 -3.57 9.33
N LEU A 82 -14.63 -2.55 9.94
CA LEU A 82 -14.08 -1.72 11.02
C LEU A 82 -14.67 -2.06 12.39
N ASP A 83 -15.78 -2.77 12.47
CA ASP A 83 -16.43 -3.16 13.73
C ASP A 83 -16.77 -4.63 13.91
N TYR A 84 -16.31 -5.47 12.99
CA TYR A 84 -16.48 -6.92 12.97
C TYR A 84 -17.92 -7.38 12.81
N ASP A 85 -18.81 -6.55 12.26
CA ASP A 85 -20.15 -6.97 11.84
C ASP A 85 -20.14 -7.67 10.45
N GLU A 86 -21.30 -8.03 9.92
CA GLU A 86 -21.39 -8.73 8.63
C GLU A 86 -21.23 -7.80 7.42
N GLU A 87 -21.45 -6.51 7.61
CA GLU A 87 -21.33 -5.51 6.56
C GLU A 87 -19.89 -4.94 6.56
N GLU A 88 -19.48 -4.37 5.44
CA GLU A 88 -18.15 -3.74 5.36
C GLU A 88 -18.31 -2.24 5.14
N GLU A 89 -17.76 -1.44 6.04
CA GLU A 89 -17.78 0.01 5.96
C GLU A 89 -17.05 0.54 4.73
N GLN A 90 -17.52 1.68 4.23
CA GLN A 90 -16.80 2.41 3.17
C GLN A 90 -16.02 3.58 3.75
N ILE A 91 -14.73 3.65 3.42
CA ILE A 91 -13.90 4.83 3.66
C ILE A 91 -13.79 5.60 2.33
N LEU A 92 -14.51 6.72 2.24
CA LEU A 92 -14.48 7.62 1.10
C LEU A 92 -13.31 8.58 1.26
N ILE A 93 -12.53 8.74 0.19
CA ILE A 93 -11.45 9.72 0.11
C ILE A 93 -11.98 10.92 -0.64
N ALA A 94 -12.09 12.06 0.01
CA ALA A 94 -12.69 13.25 -0.56
C ALA A 94 -11.74 14.46 -0.46
N ARG A 95 -12.05 15.49 -1.24
CA ARG A 95 -11.49 16.83 -1.06
C ARG A 95 -12.63 17.84 -1.02
N CYS A 96 -12.53 18.77 -0.08
CA CYS A 96 -13.44 19.91 0.00
C CYS A 96 -12.99 21.01 -0.98
N SER A 97 -13.92 21.48 -1.81
CA SER A 97 -13.65 22.49 -2.86
C SER A 97 -13.41 23.89 -2.29
N ASP A 98 -13.87 24.12 -1.06
CA ASP A 98 -13.70 25.35 -0.28
C ASP A 98 -12.45 25.34 0.62
N ASP A 99 -11.77 24.19 0.77
CA ASP A 99 -10.51 24.11 1.50
C ASP A 99 -9.34 24.60 0.64
N THR A 100 -8.75 25.73 1.03
CA THR A 100 -7.57 26.30 0.37
C THR A 100 -6.32 25.44 0.54
N GLY A 101 -6.30 24.55 1.54
CA GLY A 101 -5.20 23.62 1.80
C GLY A 101 -5.17 22.40 0.88
N ASN A 102 -6.20 22.18 0.06
CA ASN A 102 -6.35 20.99 -0.80
C ASN A 102 -6.15 19.66 -0.04
N ARG A 103 -6.44 19.64 1.27
CA ARG A 103 -6.20 18.47 2.10
C ARG A 103 -7.18 17.36 1.75
N ILE A 104 -6.70 16.14 1.91
CA ILE A 104 -7.53 14.96 1.73
C ILE A 104 -8.30 14.72 3.03
N LEU A 105 -9.63 14.64 2.88
CA LEU A 105 -10.59 14.26 3.91
C LEU A 105 -10.90 12.78 3.77
N ILE A 106 -11.03 12.09 4.90
CA ILE A 106 -11.60 10.74 4.96
C ILE A 106 -12.99 10.78 5.59
N VAL A 107 -13.91 10.03 5.01
CA VAL A 107 -15.29 9.91 5.50
C VAL A 107 -15.63 8.43 5.62
N VAL A 108 -16.06 8.01 6.81
CA VAL A 108 -16.50 6.64 7.07
C VAL A 108 -18.02 6.57 6.92
N ALA A 109 -18.47 5.70 6.03
CA ALA A 109 -19.86 5.31 5.87
C ALA A 109 -20.07 3.94 6.53
N ASP A 110 -21.10 3.86 7.37
CA ASP A 110 -21.47 2.69 8.15
C ASP A 110 -22.92 2.32 7.85
N TYR A 111 -23.22 1.03 7.75
CA TYR A 111 -24.58 0.57 7.53
C TYR A 111 -25.30 0.38 8.86
N SER A 112 -26.24 1.27 9.19
CA SER A 112 -27.00 1.12 10.44
C SER A 112 -28.12 0.08 10.28
N PRO A 113 -28.09 -1.07 10.97
CA PRO A 113 -29.12 -2.10 10.80
C PRO A 113 -30.48 -1.67 11.34
N GLY A 114 -30.48 -0.79 12.36
CA GLY A 114 -31.68 -0.26 12.98
C GLY A 114 -32.49 0.63 12.03
N THR A 115 -31.80 1.43 11.21
CA THR A 115 -32.45 2.35 10.27
C THR A 115 -32.43 1.85 8.82
N ARG A 116 -31.73 0.73 8.54
CA ARG A 116 -31.59 0.06 7.25
C ARG A 116 -31.08 0.98 6.13
N HIS A 117 -30.16 1.87 6.48
CA HIS A 117 -29.51 2.73 5.51
C HIS A 117 -28.07 3.05 5.93
N TRP A 118 -27.27 3.37 4.93
CA TRP A 118 -25.92 3.89 5.11
C TRP A 118 -25.96 5.29 5.71
N VAL A 119 -25.24 5.47 6.81
CA VAL A 119 -25.05 6.74 7.48
C VAL A 119 -23.61 7.20 7.34
N ARG A 120 -23.42 8.51 7.32
CA ARG A 120 -22.11 9.12 7.49
C ARG A 120 -21.75 9.04 8.96
N ALA A 121 -20.90 8.09 9.32
CA ALA A 121 -20.60 7.77 10.72
C ALA A 121 -19.56 8.72 11.31
N TRP A 122 -18.50 9.00 10.55
CA TRP A 122 -17.36 9.77 11.04
C TRP A 122 -16.57 10.42 9.91
N GLU A 123 -15.83 11.47 10.24
CA GLU A 123 -14.99 12.26 9.32
C GLU A 123 -13.65 12.59 9.97
N GLY A 124 -12.57 12.60 9.18
CA GLY A 124 -11.25 13.01 9.64
C GLY A 124 -10.44 13.70 8.55
N ASP A 125 -9.69 14.73 8.95
CA ASP A 125 -8.77 15.45 8.09
C ASP A 125 -7.36 14.85 8.14
N THR A 126 -6.63 14.95 7.03
CA THR A 126 -5.24 14.48 6.93
C THR A 126 -4.29 15.60 6.48
N LEU A 127 -2.99 15.40 6.64
CA LEU A 127 -1.98 16.32 6.11
C LEU A 127 -1.67 16.10 4.61
N ALA A 128 -2.15 15.00 4.02
CA ALA A 128 -1.87 14.69 2.63
C ALA A 128 -2.66 15.59 1.68
N THR A 129 -2.03 16.03 0.61
CA THR A 129 -2.66 16.84 -0.45
C THR A 129 -2.59 16.14 -1.81
N LYS A 130 -1.63 15.22 -2.01
CA LYS A 130 -1.40 14.53 -3.28
C LYS A 130 -2.15 13.21 -3.38
N VAL A 131 -3.25 13.21 -4.13
CA VAL A 131 -4.14 12.04 -4.31
C VAL A 131 -3.39 10.80 -4.80
N LYS A 132 -2.47 10.95 -5.77
CA LYS A 132 -1.77 9.80 -6.36
C LYS A 132 -0.85 9.08 -5.37
N THR A 133 -0.42 9.71 -4.29
CA THR A 133 0.44 9.09 -3.27
C THR A 133 -0.33 8.68 -2.03
N PHE A 134 -1.61 9.04 -1.95
CA PHE A 134 -2.45 8.77 -0.79
C PHE A 134 -2.86 7.30 -0.73
N GLN A 135 -2.76 6.72 0.46
CA GLN A 135 -3.16 5.36 0.77
C GLN A 135 -3.84 5.31 2.13
N VAL A 136 -4.83 4.42 2.24
CA VAL A 136 -5.47 4.08 3.50
C VAL A 136 -5.23 2.61 3.78
N ALA A 137 -4.85 2.34 5.01
CA ALA A 137 -4.72 1.00 5.54
C ALA A 137 -5.46 0.88 6.86
N VAL A 138 -5.93 -0.34 7.15
CA VAL A 138 -6.66 -0.65 8.38
C VAL A 138 -6.01 -1.84 9.05
N TYR A 139 -5.48 -1.62 10.24
CA TYR A 139 -4.88 -2.65 11.06
C TYR A 139 -4.83 -2.19 12.52
N ASP A 140 -4.82 -3.14 13.45
CA ASP A 140 -4.52 -2.83 14.84
C ASP A 140 -3.00 -2.64 14.98
N MET A 141 -2.57 -1.38 15.10
CA MET A 141 -1.18 -1.04 15.45
C MET A 141 -0.96 -0.95 16.95
N VAL A 142 -1.99 -0.71 17.74
CA VAL A 142 -1.89 -0.54 19.20
C VAL A 142 -1.73 -1.87 19.94
N GLY A 143 -2.28 -2.95 19.38
CA GLY A 143 -2.30 -4.28 19.98
C GLY A 143 -3.47 -4.49 20.95
N ASP A 144 -4.54 -3.71 20.84
CA ASP A 144 -5.74 -3.76 21.69
C ASP A 144 -6.97 -4.40 21.01
N HIS A 145 -6.78 -5.06 19.86
CA HIS A 145 -7.80 -5.65 18.97
C HIS A 145 -8.70 -4.64 18.26
N ASN A 146 -8.49 -3.33 18.47
CA ASN A 146 -9.23 -2.29 17.76
C ASN A 146 -8.48 -1.87 16.50
N LEU A 147 -9.20 -1.80 15.39
CA LEU A 147 -8.63 -1.39 14.12
C LEU A 147 -8.34 0.11 14.12
N ASN A 148 -7.20 0.47 13.53
CA ASN A 148 -6.78 1.85 13.32
C ASN A 148 -6.85 2.17 11.84
N ILE A 149 -7.36 3.35 11.51
CA ILE A 149 -7.29 3.88 10.15
C ILE A 149 -5.98 4.64 10.02
N VAL A 150 -5.12 4.18 9.13
CA VAL A 150 -3.81 4.76 8.88
C VAL A 150 -3.80 5.36 7.49
N CYS A 151 -3.72 6.68 7.44
CA CYS A 151 -3.62 7.44 6.20
C CYS A 151 -2.17 7.82 5.97
N THR A 152 -1.62 7.44 4.83
CA THR A 152 -0.28 7.86 4.41
C THR A 152 -0.35 8.56 3.07
N GLY A 153 0.56 9.50 2.81
CA GLY A 153 0.58 10.22 1.54
C GLY A 153 1.73 11.20 1.46
N MET A 154 1.58 12.19 0.56
CA MET A 154 2.50 13.32 0.48
C MET A 154 1.73 14.64 0.49
N ASN A 155 2.35 15.68 1.03
CA ASN A 155 1.85 17.04 0.98
C ASN A 155 2.48 17.85 -0.19
N ASP A 156 2.08 19.11 -0.33
CA ASP A 156 2.59 20.01 -1.37
C ASP A 156 4.04 20.45 -1.12
N ALA A 157 4.54 20.30 0.11
CA ALA A 157 5.95 20.49 0.47
C ALA A 157 6.82 19.26 0.14
N ASN A 158 6.25 18.22 -0.50
CA ASN A 158 6.92 16.96 -0.82
C ASN A 158 7.40 16.15 0.39
N GLU A 159 6.76 16.36 1.55
CA GLU A 159 6.99 15.56 2.74
C GLU A 159 6.04 14.37 2.75
N GLN A 160 6.51 13.23 3.23
CA GLN A 160 5.65 12.09 3.51
C GLN A 160 4.83 12.39 4.75
N THR A 161 3.52 12.14 4.67
CA THR A 161 2.57 12.38 5.76
C THR A 161 2.02 11.08 6.29
N MET A 162 1.73 11.05 7.58
CA MET A 162 0.97 9.99 8.22
C MET A 162 -0.02 10.59 9.21
N THR A 163 -1.27 10.16 9.13
CA THR A 163 -2.32 10.46 10.11
C THR A 163 -2.93 9.14 10.56
N VAL A 164 -2.98 8.90 11.87
CA VAL A 164 -3.52 7.68 12.47
C VAL A 164 -4.76 8.05 13.28
N PHE A 165 -5.84 7.29 13.06
CA PHE A 165 -7.07 7.39 13.80
C PHE A 165 -7.32 6.10 14.58
N TRP A 166 -7.51 6.23 15.89
CA TRP A 166 -7.81 5.13 16.80
C TRP A 166 -9.32 5.09 17.08
N LYS A 167 -9.89 3.89 17.06
CA LYS A 167 -11.33 3.68 17.28
C LYS A 167 -11.69 4.08 18.71
N THR A 168 -12.77 4.85 18.85
CA THR A 168 -13.29 5.30 20.14
C THR A 168 -14.81 5.19 20.15
N THR A 169 -15.41 5.44 21.31
CA THR A 169 -16.87 5.57 21.43
C THR A 169 -17.31 6.97 20.99
N PRO A 170 -18.44 7.11 20.27
CA PRO A 170 -18.99 8.41 19.91
C PRO A 170 -19.19 9.32 21.12
N GLU A 171 -18.91 10.61 20.96
CA GLU A 171 -19.24 11.61 21.96
C GLU A 171 -20.76 11.60 22.24
N GLY A 172 -21.13 11.43 23.51
CA GLY A 172 -22.54 11.28 23.92
C GLY A 172 -23.02 9.83 24.08
N GLY A 173 -22.14 8.83 23.92
CA GLY A 173 -22.46 7.42 24.20
C GLY A 173 -23.43 6.80 23.19
N GLY A 174 -23.54 7.41 22.00
CA GLY A 174 -24.32 6.87 20.89
C GLY A 174 -23.76 5.55 20.38
N GLN A 175 -24.60 4.77 19.70
CA GLN A 175 -24.16 3.64 18.89
C GLN A 175 -23.65 4.15 17.54
N GLY A 176 -22.44 3.74 17.16
CA GLY A 176 -21.84 4.07 15.87
C GLY A 176 -20.32 4.06 15.92
N LEU A 177 -19.72 4.00 14.74
CA LEU A 177 -18.27 4.14 14.59
C LEU A 177 -17.82 5.57 14.86
N ALA A 178 -16.83 5.71 15.73
CA ALA A 178 -16.13 6.97 15.95
C ALA A 178 -14.62 6.71 16.06
N PHE A 179 -13.84 7.70 15.62
CA PHE A 179 -12.40 7.65 15.72
C PHE A 179 -11.85 8.97 16.26
N VAL A 180 -10.68 8.91 16.89
CA VAL A 180 -9.92 10.07 17.34
C VAL A 180 -8.56 10.06 16.68
N LYS A 181 -8.08 11.24 16.27
CA LYS A 181 -6.74 11.41 15.72
C LYS A 181 -5.72 11.25 16.84
N VAL A 182 -4.84 10.26 16.73
CA VAL A 182 -3.88 9.90 17.79
C VAL A 182 -2.42 10.09 17.40
N PHE A 183 -2.16 10.27 16.11
CA PHE A 183 -0.85 10.61 15.59
C PHE A 183 -1.04 11.36 14.27
N GLU A 184 -0.25 12.40 14.07
CA GLU A 184 -0.22 13.14 12.81
C GLU A 184 1.15 13.79 12.62
N THR A 185 1.78 13.54 11.48
CA THR A 185 3.07 14.16 11.18
C THR A 185 3.35 14.27 9.68
N ALA A 186 4.20 15.22 9.33
CA ALA A 186 4.85 15.34 8.02
C ALA A 186 6.36 15.34 8.22
N ALA A 187 7.08 14.54 7.44
CA ALA A 187 8.53 14.40 7.54
C ALA A 187 9.17 13.95 6.21
N GLY A 188 10.48 13.74 6.19
CA GLY A 188 11.18 13.19 5.02
C GLY A 188 10.67 11.79 4.68
N ALA A 189 10.57 10.94 5.71
CA ALA A 189 9.90 9.64 5.63
C ALA A 189 9.18 9.31 6.94
N VAL A 190 8.09 8.56 6.84
CA VAL A 190 7.30 8.08 7.99
C VAL A 190 6.91 6.62 7.73
N LEU A 191 7.23 5.73 8.66
CA LEU A 191 7.00 4.28 8.53
C LEU A 191 6.43 3.71 9.83
N VAL A 192 5.47 2.79 9.70
CA VAL A 192 5.08 1.90 10.80
C VAL A 192 6.01 0.70 10.77
N GLU A 193 6.69 0.41 11.87
CA GLU A 193 7.53 -0.77 12.02
C GLU A 193 6.65 -1.93 12.49
N ASP A 194 6.04 -2.64 11.54
CA ASP A 194 5.18 -3.79 11.82
C ASP A 194 6.00 -5.00 12.29
N ALA A 195 5.40 -5.78 13.17
CA ALA A 195 6.01 -6.97 13.74
C ALA A 195 4.97 -8.08 13.87
N GLU A 196 5.41 -9.33 13.74
CA GLU A 196 4.52 -10.47 13.90
C GLU A 196 3.91 -10.49 15.31
N ARG A 197 2.58 -10.57 15.35
CA ARG A 197 1.83 -10.64 16.61
C ARG A 197 2.03 -12.00 17.27
N PRO A 198 2.16 -12.07 18.61
CA PRO A 198 2.26 -13.35 19.32
C PRO A 198 0.97 -14.16 19.19
N ASP A 199 1.06 -15.48 19.31
CA ASP A 199 -0.11 -16.37 19.18
C ASP A 199 -1.17 -16.09 20.26
N SER A 200 -0.77 -15.68 21.46
CA SER A 200 -1.70 -15.29 22.53
C SER A 200 -2.59 -14.12 22.12
N TYR A 201 -2.06 -13.16 21.34
CA TYR A 201 -2.84 -12.08 20.76
C TYR A 201 -3.73 -12.61 19.63
N LYS A 202 -3.20 -13.39 18.69
CA LYS A 202 -4.01 -13.94 17.57
C LYS A 202 -5.21 -14.77 18.07
N LEU A 203 -5.08 -15.41 19.23
CA LEU A 203 -6.13 -16.19 19.90
C LEU A 203 -7.05 -15.34 20.80
N GLY A 204 -6.86 -14.02 20.88
CA GLY A 204 -7.67 -13.11 21.70
C GLY A 204 -7.45 -13.26 23.22
N GLN A 205 -6.33 -13.85 23.64
CA GLN A 205 -6.04 -14.12 25.06
C GLN A 205 -5.37 -12.92 25.74
N THR A 206 -4.55 -12.16 25.00
CA THR A 206 -3.82 -11.00 25.52
C THR A 206 -3.81 -9.85 24.51
N ASN A 207 -3.57 -8.63 24.99
CA ASN A 207 -3.12 -7.54 24.14
C ASN A 207 -1.67 -7.80 23.70
N ALA A 208 -1.21 -7.08 22.67
CA ALA A 208 0.15 -7.13 22.15
C ALA A 208 0.85 -5.77 22.31
N GLU A 209 2.16 -5.74 22.11
CA GLU A 209 2.93 -4.49 22.08
C GLU A 209 2.55 -3.64 20.87
N SER A 210 2.45 -2.33 21.03
CA SER A 210 2.16 -1.45 19.89
C SER A 210 3.30 -1.44 18.89
N TRP A 211 2.98 -1.41 17.60
CA TRP A 211 3.97 -1.18 16.54
C TRP A 211 4.47 0.27 16.60
N PRO A 212 5.81 0.50 16.67
CA PRO A 212 6.34 1.85 16.70
C PRO A 212 6.22 2.55 15.34
N ILE A 213 6.15 3.87 15.39
CA ILE A 213 6.21 4.72 14.21
C ILE A 213 7.57 5.40 14.16
N SER A 214 8.31 5.17 13.09
CA SER A 214 9.59 5.79 12.83
C SER A 214 9.44 6.98 11.88
N VAL A 215 10.03 8.10 12.28
CA VAL A 215 9.93 9.38 11.56
C VAL A 215 11.35 9.88 11.26
N TRP A 216 11.67 10.08 9.98
CA TRP A 216 12.96 10.59 9.54
C TRP A 216 12.83 12.05 9.13
N ARG A 217 13.66 12.91 9.74
CA ARG A 217 13.73 14.35 9.48
C ARG A 217 15.15 14.73 9.09
N SER A 218 15.30 15.85 8.40
CA SER A 218 16.63 16.48 8.25
C SER A 218 17.12 16.95 9.61
N ASP A 219 18.42 16.82 9.90
CA ASP A 219 19.04 17.46 11.07
C ASP A 219 19.26 18.96 10.77
N PRO A 220 18.48 19.90 11.33
CA PRO A 220 18.66 21.33 11.10
C PRO A 220 19.94 21.87 11.73
N GLY A 221 20.53 21.14 12.68
CA GLY A 221 21.76 21.52 13.38
C GLY A 221 23.04 21.03 12.70
N SER A 222 22.94 20.22 11.64
CA SER A 222 24.10 19.72 10.92
C SER A 222 24.47 20.59 9.71
N ALA A 223 25.79 20.70 9.47
CA ALA A 223 26.32 21.29 8.24
C ALA A 223 26.17 20.34 7.04
N ASN A 224 26.06 19.02 7.28
CA ASN A 224 25.84 18.05 6.22
C ASN A 224 24.34 17.91 5.94
N PHE A 225 23.95 18.24 4.72
CA PHE A 225 22.55 18.22 4.31
C PHE A 225 21.94 16.81 4.28
N LEU A 226 22.75 15.74 4.20
CA LEU A 226 22.26 14.34 4.26
C LEU A 226 22.10 13.82 5.68
N ASP A 227 22.47 14.58 6.71
CA ASP A 227 22.28 14.14 8.08
C ASP A 227 20.79 14.15 8.44
N GLN A 228 20.36 13.05 9.06
CA GLN A 228 18.97 12.83 9.42
C GLN A 228 18.83 12.61 10.92
N ILE A 229 17.64 12.85 11.43
CA ILE A 229 17.20 12.48 12.77
C ILE A 229 16.10 11.44 12.61
N LYS A 230 16.27 10.27 13.23
CA LYS A 230 15.23 9.24 13.37
C LYS A 230 14.58 9.42 14.73
N GLU A 231 13.29 9.76 14.74
CA GLU A 231 12.46 9.75 15.94
C GLU A 231 11.65 8.45 15.97
N THR A 232 11.59 7.78 17.11
CA THR A 232 10.69 6.63 17.32
C THR A 232 9.55 7.04 18.24
N TRP A 233 8.34 6.76 17.80
CA TRP A 233 7.10 7.08 18.50
C TRP A 233 6.38 5.81 18.90
N ILE A 234 5.99 5.70 20.16
CA ILE A 234 5.34 4.51 20.73
C ILE A 234 4.00 4.92 21.33
N TRP A 235 3.01 4.02 21.26
CA TRP A 235 1.70 4.26 21.84
C TRP A 235 1.76 4.37 23.37
N SER A 236 1.14 5.43 23.91
CA SER A 236 0.90 5.59 25.33
C SER A 236 -0.59 5.40 25.62
N PHE A 237 -0.94 4.35 26.38
CA PHE A 237 -2.32 4.15 26.84
C PHE A 237 -2.79 5.24 27.80
N PHE A 238 -1.87 5.90 28.51
CA PHE A 238 -2.17 6.99 29.42
C PHE A 238 -2.55 8.26 28.63
N ASP A 239 -1.72 8.62 27.65
CA ASP A 239 -1.92 9.83 26.83
C ASP A 239 -2.88 9.60 25.65
N ARG A 240 -3.28 8.34 25.40
CA ARG A 240 -4.10 7.90 24.25
C ARG A 240 -3.59 8.45 22.92
N SER A 241 -2.27 8.47 22.78
CA SER A 241 -1.58 9.01 21.62
C SER A 241 -0.20 8.37 21.47
N PHE A 242 0.36 8.48 20.27
CA PHE A 242 1.75 8.13 20.05
C PHE A 242 2.66 9.24 20.61
N VAL A 243 3.61 8.87 21.46
CA VAL A 243 4.56 9.78 22.10
C VAL A 243 5.98 9.46 21.65
N LYS A 244 6.79 10.50 21.45
CA LYS A 244 8.19 10.34 21.07
C LYS A 244 8.99 9.75 22.24
N THR A 245 9.61 8.60 22.03
CA THR A 245 10.39 7.88 23.07
C THR A 245 11.89 7.95 22.84
N THR A 246 12.34 7.92 21.57
CA THR A 246 13.76 7.98 21.23
C THR A 246 14.01 8.92 20.07
N GLU A 247 15.23 9.47 20.03
CA GLU A 247 15.74 10.31 18.96
C GLU A 247 17.20 9.91 18.70
N GLU A 248 17.51 9.53 17.46
CA GLU A 248 18.84 9.12 17.02
C GLU A 248 19.29 9.99 15.85
N ARG A 249 20.54 10.45 15.87
CA ARG A 249 21.15 11.15 14.75
C ARG A 249 21.83 10.15 13.82
N ILE A 250 21.41 10.17 12.56
CA ILE A 250 21.96 9.35 11.49
C ILE A 250 22.87 10.24 10.63
N PRO A 251 24.20 10.06 10.71
CA PRO A 251 25.12 10.82 9.87
C PRO A 251 24.97 10.39 8.41
N GLY A 252 24.82 11.36 7.51
CA GLY A 252 24.89 11.17 6.08
C GLY A 252 26.33 11.09 5.59
N ALA A 253 26.54 10.57 4.38
CA ALA A 253 27.87 10.63 3.77
C ALA A 253 28.23 12.08 3.45
N SER A 254 29.50 12.44 3.62
CA SER A 254 30.01 13.70 3.10
C SER A 254 30.14 13.58 1.59
N ILE A 255 29.20 14.17 0.86
CA ILE A 255 29.28 14.27 -0.59
C ILE A 255 29.54 15.72 -1.01
N ALA A 256 30.18 15.89 -2.16
CA ALA A 256 30.41 17.23 -2.70
C ALA A 256 29.07 17.95 -2.88
N GLN A 257 28.86 19.07 -2.18
CA GLN A 257 27.62 19.83 -2.19
C GLN A 257 27.14 20.20 -3.61
N LYS A 258 28.09 20.41 -4.54
CA LYS A 258 27.79 20.64 -5.96
C LYS A 258 27.14 19.42 -6.63
N MET A 259 27.58 18.20 -6.31
CA MET A 259 26.98 16.97 -6.83
C MET A 259 25.58 16.78 -6.26
N ALA A 260 25.42 16.95 -4.94
CA ALA A 260 24.13 16.88 -4.29
C ALA A 260 23.12 17.85 -4.90
N ALA A 261 23.50 19.12 -5.01
CA ALA A 261 22.65 20.17 -5.57
C ALA A 261 22.32 19.94 -7.06
N ALA A 262 23.18 19.23 -7.80
CA ALA A 262 22.93 18.89 -9.20
C ALA A 262 21.93 17.73 -9.36
N ILE A 263 21.75 16.88 -8.34
CA ILE A 263 20.86 15.72 -8.39
C ILE A 263 19.55 15.98 -7.62
N LEU A 264 19.63 16.73 -6.52
CA LEU A 264 18.51 17.10 -5.63
C LEU A 264 18.05 18.54 -5.92
N ASP A 265 17.77 18.84 -7.18
CA ASP A 265 17.31 20.15 -7.65
C ASP A 265 15.79 20.37 -7.46
N GLY A 266 15.11 19.42 -6.81
CA GLY A 266 13.66 19.42 -6.63
C GLY A 266 12.88 18.95 -7.87
N LYS A 267 13.55 18.46 -8.92
CA LYS A 267 12.90 17.89 -10.11
C LYS A 267 13.00 16.37 -10.09
N ALA A 268 11.87 15.72 -10.34
CA ALA A 268 11.81 14.26 -10.39
C ALA A 268 12.65 13.68 -11.54
N GLU A 269 12.70 14.39 -12.66
CA GLU A 269 13.38 13.98 -13.89
C GLU A 269 14.90 13.88 -13.65
N THR A 270 15.49 14.87 -12.99
CA THR A 270 16.92 14.93 -12.69
C THR A 270 17.35 13.74 -11.83
N PHE A 271 16.63 13.48 -10.73
CA PHE A 271 16.94 12.34 -9.85
C PHE A 271 16.70 11.00 -10.55
N SER A 272 15.59 10.87 -11.29
CA SER A 272 15.26 9.63 -12.00
C SER A 272 16.34 9.26 -13.04
N ALA A 273 16.86 10.24 -13.78
CA ALA A 273 17.94 10.03 -14.74
C ALA A 273 19.25 9.62 -14.06
N TRP A 274 19.56 10.19 -12.88
CA TRP A 274 20.73 9.77 -12.10
C TRP A 274 20.60 8.32 -11.57
N LEU A 275 19.38 7.93 -11.17
CA LEU A 275 19.04 6.62 -10.65
C LEU A 275 19.12 5.49 -11.71
N GLU A 276 19.14 5.83 -13.00
CA GLU A 276 19.19 4.88 -14.12
C GLU A 276 20.33 3.84 -13.95
N GLY A 277 19.96 2.56 -14.02
CA GLY A 277 20.89 1.43 -13.94
C GLY A 277 20.54 0.39 -12.88
N ILE A 278 21.51 -0.49 -12.61
CA ILE A 278 21.37 -1.64 -11.70
C ILE A 278 21.95 -1.27 -10.34
N TRP A 279 21.22 -1.60 -9.29
CA TRP A 279 21.58 -1.38 -7.89
C TRP A 279 21.47 -2.70 -7.13
N TYR A 280 22.45 -3.03 -6.31
CA TYR A 280 22.44 -4.25 -5.50
C TYR A 280 22.35 -3.93 -4.02
N LYS A 281 21.66 -4.78 -3.26
CA LYS A 281 21.50 -4.59 -1.82
C LYS A 281 22.82 -4.82 -1.10
N GLU A 282 23.29 -3.82 -0.35
CA GLU A 282 24.64 -3.83 0.27
C GLU A 282 24.80 -4.92 1.33
N SER A 283 23.70 -5.31 1.99
CA SER A 283 23.71 -6.35 3.03
C SER A 283 23.90 -7.78 2.48
N GLN A 284 24.03 -7.94 1.16
CA GLN A 284 24.15 -9.23 0.49
C GLN A 284 25.31 -9.20 -0.50
N ASP A 285 26.01 -10.33 -0.63
CA ASP A 285 27.02 -10.48 -1.67
C ASP A 285 26.31 -10.50 -3.04
N PRO A 286 26.61 -9.57 -3.96
CA PRO A 286 25.99 -9.53 -5.28
C PRO A 286 26.25 -10.82 -6.08
N LEU A 287 27.31 -11.58 -5.80
CA LEU A 287 27.61 -12.86 -6.47
C LEU A 287 26.88 -14.07 -5.84
N SER A 288 26.19 -13.87 -4.71
CA SER A 288 25.41 -14.92 -4.07
C SER A 288 24.09 -15.19 -4.80
N LYS A 289 23.51 -16.36 -4.54
CA LYS A 289 22.16 -16.71 -5.05
C LYS A 289 21.05 -15.87 -4.41
N ASP A 290 21.32 -15.30 -3.24
CA ASP A 290 20.37 -14.52 -2.46
C ASP A 290 20.40 -13.04 -2.78
N ALA A 291 21.27 -12.63 -3.71
CA ALA A 291 21.44 -11.25 -4.13
C ALA A 291 20.14 -10.62 -4.61
N LEU A 292 19.92 -9.39 -4.17
CA LEU A 292 18.77 -8.56 -4.56
C LEU A 292 19.23 -7.40 -5.42
N PHE A 293 18.58 -7.25 -6.57
CA PHE A 293 18.84 -6.17 -7.50
C PHE A 293 17.58 -5.35 -7.78
N LEU A 294 17.75 -4.04 -7.82
CA LEU A 294 16.79 -3.08 -8.35
C LEU A 294 17.36 -2.51 -9.65
N THR A 295 16.59 -2.59 -10.74
CA THR A 295 16.98 -1.98 -12.01
C THR A 295 16.00 -0.89 -12.37
N PHE A 296 16.48 0.35 -12.41
CA PHE A 296 15.68 1.52 -12.77
C PHE A 296 15.91 1.88 -14.23
N GLN A 297 14.82 1.89 -15.01
CA GLN A 297 14.82 2.26 -16.42
C GLN A 297 13.79 3.38 -16.64
N PRO A 298 14.06 4.61 -16.18
CA PRO A 298 13.10 5.72 -16.26
C PRO A 298 12.70 6.06 -17.69
N ARG A 299 13.57 5.81 -18.67
CA ARG A 299 13.30 6.05 -20.12
C ARG A 299 12.24 5.10 -20.67
N ASP A 300 12.30 3.83 -20.26
CA ASP A 300 11.36 2.79 -20.66
C ASP A 300 10.12 2.77 -19.74
N GLY A 301 10.16 3.54 -18.65
CA GLY A 301 9.15 3.53 -17.61
C GLY A 301 9.07 2.18 -16.89
N SER A 302 10.16 1.44 -16.78
CA SER A 302 10.20 0.13 -16.11
C SER A 302 11.08 0.13 -14.86
N LEU A 303 10.67 -0.67 -13.89
CA LEU A 303 11.39 -0.96 -12.66
C LEU A 303 11.38 -2.47 -12.44
N LEU A 304 12.56 -3.06 -12.28
CA LEU A 304 12.69 -4.51 -12.09
C LEU A 304 13.23 -4.80 -10.69
N PHE A 305 12.59 -5.77 -10.05
CA PHE A 305 13.02 -6.37 -8.79
C PHE A 305 13.49 -7.79 -9.09
N SER A 306 14.79 -8.06 -8.91
CA SER A 306 15.38 -9.38 -9.23
C SER A 306 16.00 -10.02 -8.00
N GLY A 307 15.63 -11.26 -7.68
CA GLY A 307 16.21 -12.00 -6.56
C GLY A 307 15.72 -13.45 -6.46
N GLN A 308 16.58 -14.37 -5.99
CA GLN A 308 16.30 -15.82 -5.80
C GLN A 308 15.34 -16.39 -6.86
N ASP A 309 15.73 -16.29 -8.14
CA ASP A 309 15.01 -16.83 -9.30
C ASP A 309 13.67 -16.16 -9.66
N VAL A 310 13.30 -15.07 -8.99
CA VAL A 310 12.13 -14.25 -9.32
C VAL A 310 12.58 -12.91 -9.91
N VAL A 311 11.92 -12.51 -11.00
CA VAL A 311 12.00 -11.16 -11.54
C VAL A 311 10.60 -10.59 -11.62
N GLU A 312 10.33 -9.55 -10.83
CA GLU A 312 9.08 -8.80 -10.88
C GLU A 312 9.28 -7.53 -11.70
N ILE A 313 8.42 -7.31 -12.69
CA ILE A 313 8.46 -6.13 -13.56
C ILE A 313 7.31 -5.20 -13.19
N TYR A 314 7.66 -3.97 -12.86
CA TYR A 314 6.74 -2.90 -12.55
C TYR A 314 6.81 -1.81 -13.61
N GLN A 315 5.64 -1.32 -14.02
CA GLN A 315 5.48 -0.09 -14.78
C GLN A 315 5.62 1.09 -13.83
N TRP A 316 6.59 1.96 -14.08
CA TRP A 316 6.76 3.25 -13.42
C TRP A 316 5.64 4.20 -13.87
N GLU A 317 4.74 4.56 -12.95
CA GLU A 317 3.57 5.40 -13.27
C GLU A 317 3.84 6.88 -13.02
N ASN A 318 4.39 7.21 -11.86
CA ASN A 318 4.67 8.58 -11.48
C ASN A 318 5.78 8.67 -10.44
N SER A 319 6.39 9.85 -10.39
CA SER A 319 7.41 10.22 -9.41
C SER A 319 7.06 11.54 -8.74
N ASN A 320 7.40 11.69 -7.48
CA ASN A 320 7.40 12.97 -6.79
C ASN A 320 8.80 13.18 -6.19
N PRO A 321 9.42 14.35 -6.39
CA PRO A 321 10.68 14.65 -5.72
C PRO A 321 10.43 14.63 -4.21
N THR A 322 11.41 14.17 -3.43
CA THR A 322 11.45 14.32 -1.98
C THR A 322 12.64 15.20 -1.62
N ARG A 323 12.80 15.56 -0.34
CA ARG A 323 13.97 16.35 0.11
C ARG A 323 15.30 15.68 -0.22
N PHE A 324 15.35 14.34 -0.11
CA PHE A 324 16.57 13.55 -0.26
C PHE A 324 16.57 12.63 -1.48
N GLY A 325 15.53 12.65 -2.30
CA GLY A 325 15.51 11.89 -3.55
C GLY A 325 14.15 11.86 -4.22
N LEU A 326 13.57 10.66 -4.33
CA LEU A 326 12.43 10.41 -5.20
C LEU A 326 11.45 9.40 -4.60
N TYR A 327 10.19 9.81 -4.56
CA TYR A 327 9.07 8.93 -4.27
C TYR A 327 8.50 8.39 -5.58
N ILE A 328 8.51 7.07 -5.75
CA ILE A 328 8.08 6.38 -6.96
C ILE A 328 6.79 5.63 -6.67
N ALA A 329 5.83 5.74 -7.58
CA ALA A 329 4.73 4.79 -7.65
C ALA A 329 4.85 3.93 -8.91
N ALA A 330 4.78 2.63 -8.72
CA ALA A 330 4.88 1.66 -9.79
C ALA A 330 3.78 0.60 -9.66
N ARG A 331 3.36 0.04 -10.79
CA ARG A 331 2.32 -1.00 -10.86
C ARG A 331 2.87 -2.27 -11.48
N ASN A 332 2.62 -3.42 -10.87
CA ASN A 332 3.07 -4.68 -11.42
C ASN A 332 2.44 -4.93 -12.81
N GLN A 333 3.25 -5.32 -13.79
CA GLN A 333 2.76 -5.53 -15.16
C GLN A 333 1.90 -6.79 -15.31
N SER A 334 2.12 -7.80 -14.45
CA SER A 334 1.35 -9.05 -14.46
C SER A 334 0.08 -8.95 -13.61
N VAL A 335 0.15 -8.26 -12.47
CA VAL A 335 -0.95 -8.13 -11.50
C VAL A 335 -1.38 -6.67 -11.40
N ARG A 336 -2.42 -6.29 -12.15
CA ARG A 336 -2.86 -4.88 -12.27
C ARG A 336 -3.27 -4.20 -10.96
N ASN A 337 -3.71 -4.99 -9.96
CA ASN A 337 -4.11 -4.47 -8.65
C ASN A 337 -2.94 -4.38 -7.67
N LEU A 338 -1.74 -4.85 -8.05
CA LEU A 338 -0.55 -4.79 -7.23
C LEU A 338 0.23 -3.52 -7.55
N ARG A 339 0.09 -2.52 -6.69
CA ARG A 339 0.85 -1.28 -6.75
C ARG A 339 1.91 -1.29 -5.66
N ARG A 340 3.08 -0.75 -5.99
CA ARG A 340 4.23 -0.62 -5.10
C ARG A 340 4.65 0.83 -5.10
N LEU A 341 4.66 1.42 -3.93
CA LEU A 341 5.20 2.76 -3.68
C LEU A 341 6.59 2.61 -3.08
N MET A 342 7.48 3.55 -3.35
CA MET A 342 8.84 3.50 -2.85
C MET A 342 9.33 4.89 -2.55
N ASP A 343 10.07 5.03 -1.46
CA ASP A 343 10.89 6.19 -1.17
C ASP A 343 12.35 5.82 -1.40
N ILE A 344 13.03 6.61 -2.23
CA ILE A 344 14.43 6.42 -2.59
C ILE A 344 15.19 7.68 -2.22
N GLU A 345 16.12 7.54 -1.28
CA GLU A 345 16.94 8.65 -0.79
C GLU A 345 18.39 8.47 -1.21
N LEU A 346 19.04 9.57 -1.59
CA LEU A 346 20.47 9.64 -1.79
C LEU A 346 21.19 9.42 -0.45
N ALA A 347 22.04 8.39 -0.37
CA ALA A 347 22.87 8.13 0.80
C ALA A 347 24.33 8.54 0.55
N ALA A 348 24.84 8.32 -0.65
CA ALA A 348 26.15 8.76 -1.12
C ALA A 348 26.17 8.88 -2.67
N SER A 349 27.32 9.17 -3.26
CA SER A 349 27.46 9.32 -4.73
C SER A 349 27.05 8.09 -5.55
N ASP A 350 27.16 6.91 -4.96
CA ASP A 350 26.88 5.60 -5.55
C ASP A 350 25.96 4.75 -4.67
N MET A 351 25.35 5.34 -3.63
CA MET A 351 24.51 4.63 -2.66
C MET A 351 23.17 5.33 -2.46
N ILE A 352 22.12 4.51 -2.32
CA ILE A 352 20.76 4.94 -2.02
C ILE A 352 20.20 4.16 -0.83
N ASN A 353 19.32 4.78 -0.06
CA ASN A 353 18.42 4.07 0.84
C ASN A 353 17.09 3.86 0.11
N VAL A 354 16.55 2.66 0.16
CA VAL A 354 15.26 2.30 -0.42
C VAL A 354 14.32 1.86 0.68
N ARG A 355 13.11 2.41 0.68
CA ARG A 355 11.98 1.97 1.51
C ARG A 355 10.81 1.66 0.58
N VAL A 356 10.27 0.46 0.67
CA VAL A 356 9.21 -0.05 -0.20
C VAL A 356 7.93 -0.17 0.60
N PHE A 357 6.91 0.54 0.15
CA PHE A 357 5.56 0.48 0.69
C PHE A 357 4.69 -0.26 -0.33
N GLN A 358 4.05 -1.36 0.06
CA GLN A 358 3.10 -2.00 -0.82
C GLN A 358 1.72 -1.34 -0.66
N ASP A 359 0.98 -1.18 -1.76
CA ASP A 359 -0.42 -0.80 -1.67
C ASP A 359 -1.19 -1.96 -0.99
N LEU A 360 -1.61 -1.72 0.25
CA LEU A 360 -2.11 -2.70 1.23
C LEU A 360 -3.48 -3.31 0.88
N ARG A 361 -3.92 -3.26 -0.39
CA ARG A 361 -5.11 -3.97 -0.87
C ARG A 361 -5.01 -5.49 -0.72
N ILE A 362 -3.79 -6.02 -0.52
CA ILE A 362 -3.51 -7.44 -0.28
C ILE A 362 -2.44 -7.53 0.82
N LYS A 363 -2.75 -8.22 1.94
CA LYS A 363 -1.77 -8.59 2.98
C LYS A 363 -0.79 -9.61 2.40
N ALA A 364 0.24 -9.13 1.69
CA ALA A 364 1.38 -9.93 1.27
C ALA A 364 2.64 -9.28 1.85
N ASP A 365 3.24 -9.99 2.79
CA ASP A 365 4.44 -9.65 3.55
C ASP A 365 5.70 -9.74 2.66
N VAL A 366 5.86 -8.77 1.75
CA VAL A 366 6.97 -8.75 0.76
C VAL A 366 7.74 -7.40 0.77
N SER A 367 7.25 -6.38 1.47
CA SER A 367 7.90 -5.05 1.55
C SER A 367 9.29 -5.12 2.18
N GLY A 368 9.42 -5.76 3.35
CA GLY A 368 10.66 -5.75 4.13
C GLY A 368 11.87 -6.38 3.43
N ARG A 369 11.66 -7.28 2.46
CA ARG A 369 12.75 -7.89 1.69
C ARG A 369 13.57 -6.85 0.91
N TRP A 370 12.91 -5.84 0.36
CA TRP A 370 13.51 -4.87 -0.54
C TRP A 370 14.01 -3.60 0.18
N ASP A 371 13.70 -3.45 1.46
CA ASP A 371 14.14 -2.29 2.25
C ASP A 371 15.62 -2.36 2.59
N GLY A 372 16.30 -1.21 2.54
CA GLY A 372 17.67 -1.06 3.00
C GLY A 372 18.56 -0.25 2.06
N ARG A 373 19.87 -0.41 2.26
CA ARG A 373 20.91 0.27 1.46
C ARG A 373 21.23 -0.49 0.19
N TYR A 374 21.31 0.26 -0.90
CA TYR A 374 21.71 -0.26 -2.21
C TYR A 374 22.88 0.52 -2.74
N ARG A 375 23.77 -0.18 -3.46
CA ARG A 375 24.91 0.41 -4.14
C ARG A 375 24.80 0.23 -5.64
N ARG A 376 25.21 1.24 -6.40
CA ARG A 376 25.20 1.21 -7.85
C ARG A 376 26.18 0.18 -8.37
N MET A 377 25.74 -0.63 -9.32
CA MET A 377 26.60 -1.59 -10.00
C MET A 377 27.63 -0.85 -10.86
N SER A 378 28.92 -1.00 -10.54
CA SER A 378 30.00 -0.45 -11.37
C SER A 378 30.26 -1.34 -12.60
N ALA A 379 30.90 -0.78 -13.62
CA ALA A 379 31.30 -1.55 -14.80
C ALA A 379 32.28 -2.69 -14.48
N GLU A 380 33.04 -2.58 -13.38
CA GLU A 380 33.99 -3.59 -12.92
C GLU A 380 33.28 -4.78 -12.30
N ILE A 381 32.30 -4.52 -11.42
CA ILE A 381 31.48 -5.58 -10.83
C ILE A 381 30.60 -6.20 -11.92
N ALA A 382 30.06 -5.42 -12.86
CA ALA A 382 29.33 -5.98 -14.00
C ALA A 382 30.16 -6.97 -14.85
N LYS A 383 31.50 -6.84 -14.88
CA LYS A 383 32.37 -7.82 -15.55
C LYS A 383 32.41 -9.16 -14.84
N SER A 384 32.32 -9.21 -13.50
CA SER A 384 32.30 -10.50 -12.78
C SER A 384 31.00 -11.28 -13.01
N PHE A 385 29.92 -10.59 -13.38
CA PHE A 385 28.66 -11.21 -13.81
C PHE A 385 28.63 -11.68 -15.27
N ARG A 386 29.61 -11.29 -16.09
CA ARG A 386 29.71 -11.83 -17.45
C ARG A 386 30.10 -13.30 -17.36
N LYS A 387 29.10 -14.18 -17.48
CA LYS A 387 29.36 -15.59 -17.78
C LYS A 387 30.29 -15.65 -19.00
N THR A 388 31.36 -16.43 -18.91
CA THR A 388 32.08 -16.86 -20.10
C THR A 388 31.03 -17.43 -21.06
N PRO A 389 30.90 -16.91 -22.30
CA PRO A 389 29.87 -17.35 -23.20
C PRO A 389 29.95 -18.87 -23.32
N SER A 390 28.84 -19.57 -23.05
CA SER A 390 28.74 -21.03 -23.16
C SER A 390 29.06 -21.54 -24.57
N SER A 391 29.18 -20.64 -25.55
CA SER A 391 29.62 -20.88 -26.92
C SER A 391 31.15 -20.88 -27.11
N ALA A 392 31.95 -20.81 -26.04
CA ALA A 392 33.41 -20.87 -26.13
C ALA A 392 34.00 -22.00 -25.27
N HIS A 393 33.42 -23.19 -25.33
CA HIS A 393 34.27 -24.38 -25.22
C HIS A 393 35.03 -24.51 -26.54
N PHE A 394 36.25 -23.98 -26.58
CA PHE A 394 37.26 -24.53 -27.49
C PHE A 394 37.47 -25.98 -27.03
N SER A 395 36.65 -26.90 -27.56
CA SER A 395 37.12 -28.28 -27.64
C SER A 395 38.37 -28.17 -28.48
N GLY A 396 39.55 -28.32 -27.88
CA GLY A 396 40.77 -28.48 -28.65
C GLY A 396 40.54 -29.65 -29.59
N GLN A 397 40.15 -29.36 -30.83
CA GLN A 397 40.09 -30.37 -31.87
C GLN A 397 41.55 -30.74 -32.06
N ASN A 398 41.89 -31.95 -31.62
CA ASN A 398 43.19 -32.50 -31.92
C ASN A 398 43.23 -32.69 -33.44
N LEU A 399 43.85 -31.75 -34.15
CA LEU A 399 43.95 -31.76 -35.60
C LEU A 399 44.98 -32.78 -36.09
N ASP A 400 45.56 -33.57 -35.18
CA ASP A 400 46.51 -34.62 -35.48
C ASP A 400 45.92 -35.67 -36.41
N GLY A 401 46.55 -35.80 -37.58
CA GLY A 401 46.06 -36.69 -38.61
C GLY A 401 46.70 -36.45 -39.96
N LEU A 402 46.51 -37.43 -40.84
CA LEU A 402 46.87 -37.35 -42.24
C LEU A 402 45.60 -37.02 -43.04
N TYR A 403 45.54 -35.82 -43.59
CA TYR A 403 44.45 -35.36 -44.45
C TYR A 403 44.85 -35.57 -45.89
N ILE A 404 43.95 -36.17 -46.68
CA ILE A 404 44.17 -36.45 -48.10
C ILE A 404 43.12 -35.69 -48.89
N ALA A 405 43.55 -34.82 -49.79
CA ALA A 405 42.65 -34.09 -50.67
C ALA A 405 42.20 -34.97 -51.86
N PRO A 406 41.09 -34.63 -52.54
CA PRO A 406 40.59 -35.40 -53.68
C PRO A 406 41.56 -35.54 -54.86
N ASP A 407 42.55 -34.65 -54.96
CA ASP A 407 43.63 -34.69 -55.95
C ASP A 407 44.81 -35.61 -55.54
N GLY A 408 44.71 -36.25 -54.38
CA GLY A 408 45.71 -37.17 -53.83
C GLY A 408 46.82 -36.51 -53.00
N SER A 409 46.82 -35.19 -52.85
CA SER A 409 47.80 -34.48 -52.01
C SER A 409 47.55 -34.76 -50.52
N ARG A 410 48.64 -34.85 -49.73
CA ARG A 410 48.60 -35.30 -48.32
C ARG A 410 49.19 -34.26 -47.38
N LEU A 411 48.45 -33.90 -46.33
CA LEU A 411 48.89 -33.01 -45.25
C LEU A 411 48.90 -33.79 -43.93
N LYS A 412 50.05 -33.86 -43.26
CA LYS A 412 50.15 -34.48 -41.93
C LYS A 412 50.31 -33.38 -40.88
N LEU A 413 49.36 -33.30 -39.96
CA LEU A 413 49.45 -32.44 -38.77
C LEU A 413 49.83 -33.31 -37.57
N THR A 414 50.83 -32.87 -36.81
CA THR A 414 51.28 -33.52 -35.57
C THR A 414 51.59 -32.47 -34.51
N GLY A 415 50.78 -32.46 -33.45
CA GLY A 415 50.91 -31.80 -32.16
C GLY A 415 50.87 -30.27 -32.18
N SER A 416 49.81 -29.69 -31.63
CA SER A 416 49.86 -28.43 -30.86
C SER A 416 49.50 -28.71 -29.42
#